data_AF-A0A929NZN7-F1
#
_entry.id   AF-A0A929NZN7-F1
#
_cell.length_a   1.000
_cell.length_b   1.000
_cell.length_c   1.000
_cell.angle_alpha   90.00
_cell.angle_beta   90.00
_cell.angle_gamma   90.00
#
_symmetry.space_group_name_H-M   'P 1'
#
loop_
_entity.id
_entity.type
_entity.pdbx_description
1 polymer ?
#
loop_
_entity_poly.entity_id
_entity_poly.type
_entity_poly.pdbx_seq_one_letter_code
_entity_poly.pdbx_strand_id
1 'polypeptide(L)' 'EFVADTGGADLAGHQNMINALKRLGQVEPEALPEQMAAFGINDKGGIMALFSSHPPIEARIEALEKRAFMRP' A
#
# COMPACT_ATOMS: atom_id res chain seq x y z
N GLU A 1 -0.56 8.37 -3.69
CA GLU A 1 -0.49 7.69 -2.38
C GLU A 1 -0.09 8.59 -1.22
N PHE A 2 1.17 9.00 -1.04
CA PHE A 2 1.59 9.67 0.22
C PHE A 2 0.74 10.89 0.62
N VAL A 3 0.33 11.72 -0.35
CA VAL A 3 -0.56 12.87 -0.12
C VAL A 3 -1.96 12.41 0.33
N ALA A 4 -2.49 11.36 -0.29
CA ALA A 4 -3.79 10.79 0.06
C ALA A 4 -3.74 10.13 1.46
N ASP A 5 -2.66 9.41 1.78
CA ASP A 5 -2.42 8.83 3.10
C ASP A 5 -2.39 9.91 4.17
N THR A 6 -1.65 11.00 3.92
CA THR A 6 -1.56 12.13 4.83
C THR A 6 -2.93 12.80 5.02
N GLY A 7 -3.65 13.07 3.93
CA GLY A 7 -4.99 13.66 4.01
C GLY A 7 -5.99 12.79 4.77
N GLY A 8 -5.98 11.47 4.51
CA GLY A 8 -6.80 10.52 5.26
C GLY A 8 -6.38 10.43 6.73
N ALA A 9 -5.08 10.48 7.01
CA ALA A 9 -4.52 10.48 8.36
C ALA A 9 -4.79 11.78 9.14
N ASP A 10 -4.93 12.92 8.45
CA ASP A 10 -5.33 14.20 9.06
C ASP A 10 -6.82 14.19 9.43
N LEU A 11 -7.67 13.47 8.69
CA LEU A 11 -9.09 13.33 8.98
C LEU A 11 -9.42 12.22 10.00
N ALA A 12 -8.81 11.06 9.86
CA ALA A 12 -9.13 9.85 10.63
C ALA A 12 -8.10 9.53 11.74
N GLY A 13 -6.97 10.24 11.78
CA GLY A 13 -5.88 10.01 12.72
C GLY A 13 -4.73 9.19 12.11
N HIS A 14 -3.50 9.60 12.41
CA HIS A 14 -2.29 8.99 11.82
C HIS A 14 -2.08 7.54 12.27
N GLN A 15 -2.30 7.25 13.55
CA GLN A 15 -2.18 5.88 14.05
C GLN A 15 -3.21 4.94 13.40
N ASN A 16 -4.43 5.44 13.17
CA ASN A 16 -5.48 4.68 12.50
C ASN A 16 -5.10 4.37 11.05
N MET A 17 -4.54 5.35 10.33
CA MET A 17 -4.06 5.14 8.96
C MET A 17 -2.88 4.16 8.90
N ILE A 18 -1.90 4.28 9.81
CA ILE A 18 -0.77 3.36 9.91
C ILE A 18 -1.26 1.92 10.17
N ASN A 19 -2.22 1.75 11.09
CA ASN A 19 -2.78 0.44 11.41
C ASN A 19 -3.56 -0.14 10.23
N ALA A 20 -4.30 0.68 9.49
CA ALA A 20 -5.02 0.26 8.29
C ALA A 20 -4.06 -0.24 7.20
N LEU A 21 -2.95 0.48 6.95
CA LEU A 21 -1.93 0.05 5.99
C LEU A 21 -1.23 -1.24 6.44
N LYS A 22 -0.90 -1.39 7.73
CA LYS A 22 -0.35 -2.64 8.29
C LYS A 22 -1.31 -3.81 8.09
N ARG A 23 -2.61 -3.60 8.28
CA ARG A 23 -3.62 -4.63 8.05
C ARG A 23 -3.74 -4.98 6.56
N LEU A 24 -3.68 -3.98 5.68
CA LEU A 24 -3.73 -4.18 4.23
C LEU A 24 -2.52 -4.97 3.73
N GLY A 25 -1.31 -4.69 4.23
CA GLY A 25 -0.09 -5.41 3.84
C GLY A 25 -0.05 -6.88 4.29
N GLN A 26 -0.97 -7.32 5.16
CA GLN A 26 -1.12 -8.72 5.55
C GLN A 26 -2.14 -9.48 4.68
N VAL A 27 -2.85 -8.78 3.79
CA VAL A 27 -3.80 -9.43 2.89
C VAL A 27 -2.99 -9.99 1.72
N GLU A 28 -2.76 -11.30 1.76
CA GLU A 28 -2.27 -12.02 0.59
C GLU A 28 -3.34 -11.92 -0.50
N PRO A 29 -2.99 -11.41 -1.69
CA PRO A 29 -3.93 -11.38 -2.79
C PRO A 29 -4.33 -12.80 -3.16
N GLU A 30 -5.63 -13.02 -3.39
CA GLU A 30 -6.11 -14.31 -3.90
C GLU A 30 -5.41 -14.63 -5.22
N ALA A 31 -5.10 -15.92 -5.42
CA ALA A 31 -4.49 -16.38 -6.65
C ALA A 31 -5.37 -15.95 -7.84
N LEU A 32 -4.75 -15.33 -8.84
CA LEU A 32 -5.45 -14.89 -10.03
C LEU A 32 -6.18 -16.07 -10.69
N PRO A 33 -7.40 -15.86 -11.22
CA PRO A 33 -8.09 -16.88 -11.98
C PRO A 33 -7.20 -17.38 -13.14
N GLU A 34 -7.19 -18.69 -13.37
CA GLU A 34 -6.34 -19.34 -14.38
C GLU A 34 -6.52 -18.75 -15.79
N GLN A 35 -7.74 -18.32 -16.09
CA GLN A 35 -8.09 -17.64 -17.34
C GLN A 35 -7.32 -16.31 -17.51
N MET A 36 -7.09 -15.56 -16.43
CA MET A 36 -6.30 -14.32 -16.46
C MET A 36 -4.79 -14.59 -16.57
N ALA A 37 -4.31 -15.65 -15.91
CA ALA A 37 -2.93 -16.11 -16.06
C ALA A 37 -2.62 -16.51 -17.51
N ALA A 38 -3.57 -17.12 -18.22
CA ALA A 38 -3.46 -17.45 -19.64
C ALA A 38 -3.31 -16.22 -20.56
N PHE A 39 -3.81 -15.05 -20.15
CA PHE A 39 -3.57 -13.76 -20.82
C PHE A 39 -2.22 -13.12 -20.46
N GLY A 40 -1.35 -13.80 -19.70
CA GLY A 40 -0.05 -13.29 -19.27
C GLY A 40 -0.10 -12.36 -18.05
N ILE A 41 -1.25 -12.26 -17.38
CA ILE A 41 -1.41 -11.47 -16.16
C ILE A 41 -0.98 -12.36 -14.98
N ASN A 42 0.16 -12.03 -14.37
CA ASN A 42 0.71 -12.76 -13.23
C ASN A 42 0.72 -11.90 -11.96
N ASP A 43 0.65 -12.58 -10.80
CA ASP A 43 0.72 -12.02 -9.45
C ASP A 43 2.17 -11.89 -8.94
N LYS A 44 3.14 -12.46 -9.66
CA LYS A 44 4.55 -12.51 -9.25
C LYS A 44 5.22 -11.15 -9.45
N GLY A 45 5.58 -10.51 -8.34
CA GLY A 45 6.14 -9.14 -8.23
C GLY A 45 7.52 -8.86 -8.84
N GLY A 46 7.89 -9.49 -9.96
CA GLY A 46 9.13 -9.17 -10.68
C GLY A 46 8.93 -8.02 -11.66
N ILE A 47 8.39 -8.32 -12.84
CA ILE A 47 8.20 -7.34 -13.91
C ILE A 47 7.01 -6.42 -13.60
N MET A 48 5.94 -6.94 -12.99
CA MET A 48 4.77 -6.14 -12.60
C MET A 48 5.05 -5.14 -11.47
N ALA A 49 6.06 -5.36 -10.63
CA ALA A 49 6.47 -4.36 -9.65
C ALA A 49 6.98 -3.06 -10.30
N LEU A 50 7.60 -3.15 -11.50
CA LEU A 50 7.99 -1.99 -12.30
C LEU A 50 6.78 -1.25 -12.90
N PHE A 51 5.63 -1.92 -13.01
CA PHE A 51 4.36 -1.35 -13.47
C PHE A 51 3.45 -0.91 -12.32
N SER A 52 3.88 -1.04 -11.07
CA SER A 52 3.11 -0.54 -9.92
C SER A 52 3.03 0.98 -9.99
N SER A 53 1.81 1.52 -10.09
CA SER A 53 1.53 2.96 -10.02
C SER A 53 1.67 3.52 -8.60
N HIS A 54 1.81 2.64 -7.61
CA HIS A 54 1.81 3.00 -6.20
C HIS A 54 3.09 2.52 -5.50
N PRO A 55 3.66 3.33 -4.57
CA PRO A 55 4.77 2.91 -3.74
C PRO A 55 4.36 1.72 -2.84
N PRO A 56 5.33 0.88 -2.42
CA PRO A 56 5.09 -0.21 -1.48
C PRO A 56 4.41 0.26 -0.18
N ILE A 57 3.65 -0.64 0.45
CA ILE A 57 2.91 -0.35 1.70
C ILE A 57 3.88 0.08 2.81
N GLU A 58 5.05 -0.53 2.90
CA GLU A 58 6.07 -0.24 3.90
C GLU A 58 6.57 1.20 3.76
N ALA A 59 6.81 1.66 2.52
CA ALA A 59 7.24 3.02 2.25
C ALA A 59 6.15 4.05 2.62
N ARG A 60 4.87 3.69 2.46
CA ARG A 60 3.73 4.53 2.88
C ARG A 60 3.62 4.62 4.40
N ILE A 61 3.80 3.50 5.10
CA ILE A 61 3.84 3.46 6.57
C ILE A 61 4.99 4.33 7.10
N GLU A 62 6.21 4.18 6.55
CA GLU A 62 7.38 4.96 6.98
C GLU A 62 7.14 6.48 6.80
N ALA A 63 6.55 6.88 5.66
CA ALA A 63 6.21 8.27 5.41
C ALA A 63 5.21 8.83 6.44
N LEU A 64 4.18 8.05 6.80
CA LEU A 64 3.21 8.43 7.84
C LEU A 64 3.82 8.48 9.24
N GLU A 65 4.70 7.55 9.59
CA GLU A 65 5.38 7.53 10.89
C GLU A 65 6.27 8.77 11.04
N LYS A 66 7.05 9.12 10.00
CA LYS A 66 7.83 10.38 9.97
C LYS A 66 6.92 11.60 10.10
N ARG A 67 5.79 11.62 9.39
CA ARG A 67 4.84 12.74 9.44
C ARG A 67 4.22 12.89 10.84
N ALA A 68 3.83 11.78 11.46
CA ALA A 68 3.27 11.77 12.81
C ALA A 68 4.26 12.32 13.84
N PHE A 69 5.54 11.99 13.70
CA PHE A 69 6.61 12.51 14.56
C PHE A 69 6.89 14.01 14.34
N MET A 70 6.77 14.49 13.11
CA MET A 70 7.05 15.90 12.74
C MET A 70 5.89 16.86 13.00
N ARG A 71 4.73 16.39 13.48
CA ARG A 71 3.63 17.30 13.84
C ARG A 71 3.87 17.87 15.25
N PRO A 72 3.97 19.20 15.41
CA PRO A 72 4.08 19.84 16.72
C PRO A 72 2.78 19.70 17.53
#